data_AF-A0A6L7TA82-F1
#
_entry.id   AF-A0A6L7TA82-F1
#
_cell.length_a   1.000
_cell.length_b   1.000
_cell.length_c   1.000
_cell.angle_alpha   90.00
_cell.angle_beta   90.00
_cell.angle_gamma   90.00
#
_symmetry.space_group_name_H-M   'P 1'
#
loop_
_entity.id
_entity.type
_entity.pdbx_description
1 polymer ?
#
loop_
_entity_poly.entity_id
_entity_poly.type
_entity_poly.pdbx_seq_one_letter_code
_entity_poly.pdbx_strand_id
1 'polypeptide(L)'
;MPQQLGDNEISEYGVSQINEQDRDRLTRHVMRVGDIVFSRRGDVTRRAYITGKEDGWLCGTGCLLLRLNHPQCDNRYLVRFLGFHETRSYLTQHAIGATMPNLNQRILASVPVVLPPREHQERIIGVISAYDDLIENNRRRIQLLEQAARLLYKEWFVHLRFPGHEHVKIKDGVPEGWTSGVIGSLGEIVTGKTPSKKMVSYYGDDIPFIKTPDMHGNSVVTKTEENLSDEGASSQATKMLPPRSILVSCIGTVGIVALNASVAQTNQQINAIIPRTDSLLYWSFFMAETLRPLLEGVGGGATMPNINKSKFSAIPVVIPSQQILDQFSSAVAPNIDQIEQLTVINDQLARARDLLLPRLMNGKIII
;
A
#
# COMPACT_ATOMS: atom_id res chain seq x y z
N MET A 1 17.09 -7.33 3.66
CA MET A 1 17.18 -7.06 2.20
C MET A 1 16.48 -8.10 1.31
N PRO A 2 16.37 -9.40 1.62
CA PRO A 2 15.55 -10.30 0.78
C PRO A 2 14.04 -9.99 0.87
N GLN A 3 13.57 -9.62 2.07
CA GLN A 3 12.17 -9.31 2.33
C GLN A 3 11.72 -7.99 1.67
N GLN A 4 12.68 -7.07 1.46
CA GLN A 4 12.46 -5.76 0.84
C GLN A 4 12.52 -5.81 -0.69
N LEU A 5 13.02 -6.90 -1.30
CA LEU A 5 12.97 -7.07 -2.75
C LEU A 5 11.56 -7.45 -3.19
N GLY A 6 11.00 -6.68 -4.12
CA GLY A 6 9.77 -6.99 -4.85
C GLY A 6 10.04 -7.60 -6.23
N ASP A 7 9.10 -7.41 -7.15
CA ASP A 7 9.25 -7.73 -8.57
C ASP A 7 9.71 -6.47 -9.33
N ASN A 8 11.04 -6.34 -9.49
CA ASN A 8 11.78 -5.24 -10.12
C ASN A 8 12.01 -3.98 -9.28
N GLU A 9 11.48 -3.88 -8.06
CA GLU A 9 11.62 -2.72 -7.15
C GLU A 9 12.14 -3.12 -5.77
N ILE A 10 12.70 -2.16 -5.01
CA ILE A 10 13.09 -2.31 -3.61
C ILE A 10 12.13 -1.49 -2.73
N SER A 11 11.50 -2.14 -1.75
CA SER A 11 10.70 -1.45 -0.72
C SER A 11 11.62 -0.80 0.31
N GLU A 12 11.41 0.49 0.57
CA GLU A 12 12.13 1.23 1.61
C GLU A 12 11.66 0.88 3.02
N TYR A 13 10.48 0.25 3.15
CA TYR A 13 9.89 -0.06 4.45
C TYR A 13 10.70 -1.13 5.18
N GLY A 14 11.19 -0.78 6.38
CA GLY A 14 11.96 -1.68 7.23
C GLY A 14 13.37 -1.99 6.71
N VAL A 15 13.94 -1.14 5.83
CA VAL A 15 15.35 -1.24 5.44
C VAL A 15 16.24 -0.91 6.65
N SER A 16 17.17 -1.81 6.98
CA SER A 16 18.15 -1.59 8.05
C SER A 16 19.15 -0.51 7.63
N GLN A 17 19.37 0.47 8.51
CA GLN A 17 20.39 1.51 8.32
C GLN A 17 21.72 1.07 8.92
N ILE A 18 22.81 1.49 8.28
CA ILE A 18 24.18 1.26 8.75
C ILE A 18 24.94 2.60 8.76
N ASN A 19 26.01 2.68 9.55
CA ASN A 19 26.88 3.85 9.56
C ASN A 19 27.77 3.91 8.30
N GLU A 20 28.33 5.09 8.01
CA GLU A 20 29.18 5.32 6.83
C GLU A 20 30.51 4.53 6.89
N GLN A 21 31.06 4.30 8.09
CA GLN A 21 32.31 3.54 8.25
C GLN A 21 32.17 2.07 7.82
N ASP A 22 31.03 1.43 8.14
CA ASP A 22 30.70 0.08 7.72
C ASP A 22 30.43 0.00 6.21
N ARG A 23 29.87 1.07 5.63
CA ARG A 23 29.69 1.21 4.17
C ARG A 23 31.03 1.27 3.46
N ASP A 24 31.97 2.08 3.96
CA ASP A 24 33.31 2.22 3.37
C ASP A 24 34.13 0.94 3.46
N ARG A 25 33.96 0.17 4.54
CA ARG A 25 34.56 -1.16 4.67
C ARG A 25 33.98 -2.18 3.67
N LEU A 26 32.71 -2.01 3.28
CA LEU A 26 31.97 -2.94 2.40
C LEU A 26 31.78 -2.38 0.99
N THR A 27 32.69 -1.54 0.51
CA THR A 27 32.67 -0.89 -0.82
C THR A 27 32.34 -1.81 -2.00
N ARG A 28 32.80 -3.07 -1.97
CA ARG A 28 32.48 -4.07 -3.02
C ARG A 28 30.99 -4.45 -3.13
N HIS A 29 30.20 -4.21 -2.08
CA HIS A 29 28.76 -4.48 -2.02
C HIS A 29 27.92 -3.22 -2.21
N VAL A 30 28.56 -2.07 -2.45
CA VAL A 30 27.86 -0.83 -2.79
C VAL A 30 27.19 -1.00 -4.16
N MET A 31 25.88 -0.88 -4.13
CA MET A 31 25.00 -0.92 -5.29
C MET A 31 25.14 0.39 -6.05
N ARG A 32 25.08 0.29 -7.37
CA ARG A 32 25.19 1.41 -8.29
C ARG A 32 24.04 1.37 -9.28
N VAL A 33 23.67 2.54 -9.79
CA VAL A 33 22.69 2.62 -10.89
C VAL A 33 23.06 1.65 -12.01
N GLY A 34 22.09 0.84 -12.43
CA GLY A 34 22.29 -0.18 -13.47
C GLY A 34 22.62 -1.58 -12.94
N ASP A 35 22.91 -1.74 -11.66
CA ASP A 35 23.03 -3.06 -11.04
C ASP A 35 21.67 -3.76 -10.95
N ILE A 36 21.72 -5.09 -10.85
CA ILE A 36 20.56 -5.93 -10.56
C ILE A 36 20.82 -6.64 -9.23
N VAL A 37 19.85 -6.64 -8.34
CA VAL A 37 19.93 -7.37 -7.06
C VAL A 37 18.95 -8.52 -7.08
N PHE A 38 19.41 -9.69 -6.66
CA PHE A 38 18.60 -10.90 -6.50
C PHE A 38 18.53 -11.34 -5.04
N SER A 39 17.43 -11.96 -4.63
CA SER A 39 17.38 -12.68 -3.36
C SER A 39 18.24 -13.94 -3.44
N ARG A 40 19.08 -14.13 -2.43
CA ARG A 40 19.95 -15.31 -2.30
C ARG A 40 19.25 -16.45 -1.58
N ARG A 41 18.44 -16.15 -0.57
CA ARG A 41 17.80 -17.13 0.32
C ARG A 41 16.31 -16.85 0.47
N GLY A 42 15.52 -17.91 0.59
CA GLY A 42 14.06 -17.81 0.70
C GLY A 42 13.43 -17.84 -0.69
N ASP A 43 12.62 -16.84 -1.02
CA ASP A 43 12.09 -16.67 -2.37
C ASP A 43 13.19 -16.17 -3.31
N VAL A 44 13.92 -17.09 -3.95
CA VAL A 44 15.07 -16.88 -4.85
C VAL A 44 14.72 -16.21 -6.20
N THR A 45 13.45 -15.87 -6.42
CA THR A 45 12.98 -15.27 -7.68
C THR A 45 12.83 -13.75 -7.62
N ARG A 46 12.89 -13.18 -6.41
CA ARG A 46 12.82 -11.74 -6.17
C ARG A 46 14.06 -11.04 -6.72
N ARG A 47 13.82 -9.92 -7.40
CA ARG A 47 14.88 -9.15 -8.06
C ARG A 47 14.50 -7.69 -8.19
N ALA A 48 15.49 -6.82 -8.22
CA ALA A 48 15.28 -5.39 -8.44
C ALA A 48 16.37 -4.80 -9.34
N TYR A 49 16.00 -3.79 -10.11
CA TYR A 49 16.93 -2.94 -10.83
C TYR A 49 17.28 -1.73 -9.98
N ILE A 50 18.57 -1.42 -9.85
CA ILE A 50 19.04 -0.30 -9.05
C ILE A 50 18.92 1.00 -9.85
N THR A 51 18.11 1.92 -9.34
CA THR A 51 17.90 3.25 -9.91
C THR A 51 18.70 4.30 -9.12
N GLY A 52 18.53 5.58 -9.48
CA GLY A 52 19.13 6.67 -8.70
C GLY A 52 18.66 6.75 -7.24
N LYS A 53 17.50 6.16 -6.90
CA LYS A 53 16.99 6.13 -5.52
C LYS A 53 17.86 5.27 -4.61
N GLU A 54 18.31 4.12 -5.09
CA GLU A 54 19.09 3.14 -4.34
C GLU A 54 20.60 3.24 -4.58
N ASP A 55 21.02 4.27 -5.32
CA ASP A 55 22.43 4.48 -5.62
C ASP A 55 23.25 4.66 -4.34
N GLY A 56 24.32 3.89 -4.21
CA GLY A 56 25.17 3.93 -3.05
C GLY A 56 24.71 3.09 -1.85
N TRP A 57 23.53 2.46 -1.89
CA TRP A 57 23.08 1.55 -0.85
C TRP A 57 23.95 0.28 -0.81
N LEU A 58 23.94 -0.48 0.29
CA LEU A 58 24.66 -1.75 0.38
C LEU A 58 23.78 -2.95 0.05
N CYS A 59 24.28 -3.87 -0.78
CA CYS A 59 23.66 -5.17 -0.98
C CYS A 59 23.91 -6.07 0.25
N GLY A 60 22.84 -6.41 0.97
CA GLY A 60 22.91 -7.31 2.12
C GLY A 60 23.35 -8.74 1.76
N THR A 61 23.87 -9.48 2.74
CA THR A 61 24.41 -10.86 2.56
C THR A 61 23.39 -11.90 2.12
N GLY A 62 22.11 -11.62 2.36
CA GLY A 62 20.96 -12.41 1.88
C GLY A 62 20.61 -12.17 0.41
N CYS A 63 21.36 -11.33 -0.30
CA CYS A 63 21.14 -10.98 -1.70
C CYS A 63 22.39 -11.27 -2.55
N LEU A 64 22.21 -11.33 -3.86
CA LEU A 64 23.26 -11.40 -4.86
C LEU A 64 23.25 -10.12 -5.68
N LEU A 65 24.41 -9.50 -5.86
CA LEU A 65 24.59 -8.35 -6.72
C LEU A 65 25.09 -8.82 -8.09
N LEU A 66 24.33 -8.51 -9.13
CA LEU A 66 24.65 -8.77 -10.52
C LEU A 66 25.00 -7.44 -11.19
N ARG A 67 26.27 -7.29 -11.56
CA ARG A 67 26.79 -6.15 -12.30
C ARG A 67 27.27 -6.64 -13.66
N LEU A 68 26.41 -6.50 -14.67
CA LEU A 68 26.71 -6.88 -16.05
C LEU A 68 27.05 -5.63 -16.86
N ASN A 69 28.24 -5.59 -17.45
CA ASN A 69 28.70 -4.53 -18.34
C ASN A 69 28.91 -5.11 -19.75
N HIS A 70 27.84 -5.62 -20.36
CA HIS A 70 27.91 -6.22 -21.70
C HIS A 70 27.30 -5.26 -22.75
N PRO A 71 28.02 -4.86 -23.82
CA PRO A 71 27.54 -3.87 -24.78
C PRO A 71 26.20 -4.22 -25.45
N GLN A 72 25.94 -5.52 -25.63
CA GLN A 72 24.71 -6.02 -26.27
C GLN A 72 23.55 -6.27 -25.29
N CYS A 73 23.71 -6.01 -23.99
CA CYS A 73 22.69 -6.34 -22.99
C CYS A 73 22.24 -5.07 -22.23
N ASP A 74 20.96 -4.75 -22.30
CA ASP A 74 20.35 -3.74 -21.43
C ASP A 74 19.95 -4.40 -20.11
N ASN A 75 20.54 -3.97 -19.00
CA ASN A 75 20.24 -4.52 -17.67
C ASN A 75 18.75 -4.32 -17.30
N ARG A 76 18.07 -3.30 -17.84
CA ARG A 76 16.62 -3.09 -17.66
C ARG A 76 15.79 -4.11 -18.42
N TYR A 77 16.29 -4.62 -19.55
CA TYR A 77 15.71 -5.76 -20.27
C TYR A 77 15.99 -7.05 -19.52
N LEU A 78 17.24 -7.27 -19.12
CA LEU A 78 17.65 -8.48 -18.43
C LEU A 78 16.85 -8.71 -17.13
N VAL A 79 16.72 -7.69 -16.28
CA VAL A 79 15.96 -7.83 -15.02
C VAL A 79 14.49 -8.23 -15.28
N ARG A 80 13.86 -7.71 -16.33
CA ARG A 80 12.49 -8.05 -16.72
C ARG A 80 12.41 -9.46 -17.28
N PHE A 81 13.39 -9.85 -18.10
CA PHE A 81 13.50 -11.20 -18.68
C PHE A 81 13.59 -12.27 -17.59
N LEU A 82 14.43 -12.01 -16.58
CA LEU A 82 14.61 -12.91 -15.45
C LEU A 82 13.33 -13.09 -14.60
N GLY A 83 12.31 -12.27 -14.85
CA GLY A 83 10.99 -12.36 -14.23
C GLY A 83 10.00 -13.29 -14.91
N PHE A 84 10.32 -13.81 -16.09
CA PHE A 84 9.42 -14.72 -16.77
C PHE A 84 9.24 -16.03 -16.03
N HIS A 85 8.06 -16.62 -16.19
CA HIS A 85 7.66 -17.85 -15.50
C HIS A 85 8.68 -18.98 -15.75
N GLU A 86 9.16 -19.10 -16.98
CA GLU A 86 10.16 -20.07 -17.41
C GLU A 86 11.48 -19.86 -16.67
N THR A 87 11.95 -18.62 -16.58
CA THR A 87 13.20 -18.29 -15.87
C THR A 87 13.07 -18.44 -14.37
N ARG A 88 11.94 -18.05 -13.78
CA ARG A 88 11.64 -18.25 -12.36
C ARG A 88 11.58 -19.74 -12.01
N SER A 89 10.98 -20.54 -12.89
CA SER A 89 10.93 -22.00 -12.77
C SER A 89 12.33 -22.62 -12.84
N TYR A 90 13.16 -22.17 -13.79
CA TYR A 90 14.55 -22.61 -13.89
C TYR A 90 15.33 -22.30 -12.60
N LEU A 91 15.25 -21.06 -12.10
CA LEU A 91 15.92 -20.65 -10.86
C LEU A 91 15.46 -21.47 -9.66
N THR A 92 14.16 -21.74 -9.56
CA THR A 92 13.58 -22.51 -8.45
C THR A 92 14.01 -23.98 -8.49
N GLN A 93 14.03 -24.59 -9.68
CA GLN A 93 14.43 -26.00 -9.87
C GLN A 93 15.92 -26.23 -9.61
N HIS A 94 16.76 -25.25 -9.91
CA HIS A 94 18.21 -25.34 -9.75
C HIS A 94 18.70 -24.76 -8.41
N ALA A 95 17.81 -24.21 -7.59
CA ALA A 95 18.14 -23.71 -6.26
C ALA A 95 18.56 -24.87 -5.34
N ILE A 96 19.52 -24.59 -4.46
CA ILE A 96 20.06 -25.60 -3.54
C ILE A 96 19.34 -25.52 -2.20
N GLY A 97 18.98 -26.68 -1.65
CA GLY A 97 18.38 -26.80 -0.32
C GLY A 97 16.86 -27.00 -0.37
N ALA A 98 16.39 -28.12 0.20
CA ALA A 98 14.97 -28.52 0.15
C ALA A 98 14.05 -27.65 1.01
N THR A 99 14.50 -27.23 2.20
CA THR A 99 13.69 -26.45 3.15
C THR A 99 13.82 -24.94 2.96
N MET A 100 14.97 -24.48 2.48
CA MET A 100 15.25 -23.07 2.23
C MET A 100 16.04 -22.93 0.93
N PRO A 101 15.37 -22.65 -0.19
CA PRO A 101 16.03 -22.48 -1.48
C PRO A 101 17.13 -21.40 -1.39
N ASN A 102 18.29 -21.74 -1.94
CA ASN A 102 19.46 -20.88 -1.93
C ASN A 102 20.05 -20.78 -3.34
N LEU A 103 20.18 -19.56 -3.82
CA LEU A 103 20.78 -19.24 -5.11
C LEU A 103 22.28 -18.95 -4.92
N ASN A 104 23.11 -19.47 -5.82
CA ASN A 104 24.52 -19.13 -5.88
C ASN A 104 24.85 -18.48 -7.23
N GLN A 105 26.04 -17.87 -7.31
CA GLN A 105 26.49 -17.16 -8.51
C GLN A 105 26.56 -18.07 -9.74
N ARG A 106 26.91 -19.35 -9.57
CA ARG A 106 27.01 -20.30 -10.70
C ARG A 106 25.64 -20.58 -11.30
N ILE A 107 24.61 -20.81 -10.47
CA ILE A 107 23.25 -21.04 -10.95
C ILE A 107 22.74 -19.82 -11.72
N LEU A 108 22.92 -18.62 -11.17
CA LEU A 108 22.49 -17.39 -11.84
C LEU A 108 23.24 -17.15 -13.15
N ALA A 109 24.54 -17.46 -13.20
CA ALA A 109 25.35 -17.35 -14.42
C ALA A 109 24.98 -18.39 -15.50
N SER A 110 24.36 -19.51 -15.12
CA SER A 110 23.93 -20.57 -16.05
C SER A 110 22.53 -20.35 -16.62
N VAL A 111 21.81 -19.31 -16.20
CA VAL A 111 20.46 -19.03 -16.70
C VAL A 111 20.51 -18.76 -18.21
N PRO A 112 19.78 -19.52 -19.03
CA PRO A 112 19.68 -19.23 -20.46
C PRO A 112 18.92 -17.91 -20.68
N VAL A 113 19.54 -16.97 -21.39
CA VAL A 113 18.94 -15.65 -21.69
C VAL A 113 18.80 -15.47 -23.19
N VAL A 114 17.62 -15.02 -23.64
CA VAL A 114 17.39 -14.61 -25.02
C VAL A 114 17.58 -13.10 -25.13
N LEU A 115 18.64 -12.70 -25.85
CA LEU A 115 18.98 -11.30 -26.08
C LEU A 115 18.69 -10.93 -27.54
N PRO A 116 17.60 -10.18 -27.82
CA PRO A 116 17.39 -9.60 -29.15
C PRO A 116 18.42 -8.49 -29.42
N PRO A 117 18.52 -7.93 -30.64
CA PRO A 117 19.43 -6.83 -30.90
C PRO A 117 19.20 -5.65 -29.94
N ARG A 118 20.28 -4.93 -29.61
CA ARG A 118 20.27 -3.87 -28.60
C ARG A 118 19.17 -2.85 -28.80
N GLU A 119 18.95 -2.43 -30.05
CA GLU A 119 17.89 -1.49 -30.42
C GLU A 119 16.50 -2.00 -30.06
N HIS A 120 16.21 -3.28 -30.29
CA HIS A 120 14.93 -3.87 -29.91
C HIS A 120 14.75 -3.93 -28.40
N GLN A 121 15.81 -4.24 -27.64
CA GLN A 121 15.76 -4.20 -26.17
C GLN A 121 15.39 -2.78 -25.70
N GLU A 122 16.02 -1.76 -26.26
CA GLU A 122 15.77 -0.36 -25.91
C GLU A 122 14.35 0.09 -26.24
N ARG A 123 13.80 -0.33 -27.38
CA ARG A 123 12.39 -0.06 -27.74
C ARG A 123 11.42 -0.70 -26.75
N ILE A 124 11.62 -1.97 -26.41
CA ILE A 124 10.79 -2.69 -25.42
C ILE A 124 10.84 -1.97 -24.07
N ILE A 125 12.04 -1.59 -23.63
CA ILE A 125 12.22 -0.85 -22.39
C ILE A 125 11.61 0.53 -22.43
N GLY A 126 11.71 1.26 -23.55
CA GLY A 126 11.06 2.56 -23.70
C GLY A 126 9.56 2.50 -23.47
N VAL A 127 8.89 1.50 -24.07
CA VAL A 127 7.44 1.30 -23.88
C VAL A 127 7.12 0.97 -22.42
N ILE A 128 7.83 0.02 -21.82
CA ILE A 128 7.52 -0.47 -20.46
C ILE A 128 7.88 0.57 -19.39
N SER A 129 9.01 1.25 -19.54
CA SER A 129 9.41 2.34 -18.64
C SER A 129 8.41 3.48 -18.64
N ALA A 130 7.75 3.78 -19.78
CA ALA A 130 6.70 4.81 -19.79
C ALA A 130 5.52 4.49 -18.87
N TYR A 131 5.14 3.21 -18.73
CA TYR A 131 4.13 2.78 -17.75
C TYR A 131 4.65 2.94 -16.32
N ASP A 132 5.87 2.48 -16.03
CA ASP A 132 6.47 2.55 -14.70
C ASP A 132 6.63 4.00 -14.23
N ASP A 133 7.08 4.89 -15.11
CA ASP A 133 7.24 6.33 -14.85
C ASP A 133 5.90 7.00 -14.55
N LEU A 134 4.84 6.65 -15.28
CA LEU A 134 3.50 7.19 -15.05
C LEU A 134 2.91 6.70 -13.71
N ILE A 135 3.09 5.41 -13.38
CA ILE A 135 2.67 4.85 -12.09
C ILE A 135 3.39 5.55 -10.94
N GLU A 136 4.70 5.72 -11.05
CA GLU A 136 5.51 6.41 -10.05
C GLU A 136 5.11 7.88 -9.90
N ASN A 137 4.84 8.59 -11.00
CA ASN A 137 4.33 9.97 -10.97
C ASN A 137 2.98 10.04 -10.22
N ASN A 138 2.05 9.15 -10.56
CA ASN A 138 0.75 9.08 -9.88
C ASN A 138 0.90 8.75 -8.39
N ARG A 139 1.80 7.83 -8.00
CA ARG A 139 2.11 7.55 -6.59
C ARG A 139 2.57 8.81 -5.85
N ARG A 140 3.46 9.60 -6.45
CA ARG A 140 3.91 10.89 -5.87
C ARG A 140 2.77 11.90 -5.74
N ARG A 141 1.91 11.97 -6.76
CA ARG A 141 0.71 12.83 -6.72
C ARG A 141 -0.23 12.44 -5.59
N ILE A 142 -0.50 11.15 -5.42
CA ILE A 142 -1.30 10.62 -4.30
C ILE A 142 -0.68 11.07 -2.97
N GLN A 143 0.62 10.86 -2.76
CA GLN A 143 1.30 11.25 -1.53
C GLN A 143 1.17 12.75 -1.22
N LEU A 144 1.33 13.61 -2.23
CA LEU A 144 1.18 15.06 -2.08
C LEU A 144 -0.26 15.46 -1.73
N LEU A 145 -1.26 14.84 -2.37
CA LEU A 145 -2.68 15.09 -2.09
C LEU A 145 -3.05 14.66 -0.66
N GLU A 146 -2.58 13.49 -0.23
CA GLU A 146 -2.77 13.01 1.14
C GLU A 146 -2.09 13.96 2.15
N GLN A 147 -0.86 14.38 1.87
CA GLN A 147 -0.14 15.31 2.73
C GLN A 147 -0.87 16.64 2.84
N ALA A 148 -1.35 17.20 1.72
CA ALA A 148 -2.12 18.43 1.72
C ALA A 148 -3.39 18.33 2.57
N ALA A 149 -4.15 17.24 2.43
CA ALA A 149 -5.35 17.02 3.22
C ALA A 149 -5.07 16.83 4.72
N ARG A 150 -4.02 16.06 5.08
CA ARG A 150 -3.57 15.89 6.47
C ARG A 150 -3.08 17.20 7.08
N LEU A 151 -2.35 18.01 6.33
CA LEU A 151 -1.89 19.33 6.80
C LEU A 151 -3.08 20.26 7.04
N LEU A 152 -4.04 20.30 6.12
CA LEU A 152 -5.24 21.10 6.30
C LEU A 152 -6.03 20.67 7.54
N TYR A 153 -6.18 19.36 7.76
CA TYR A 153 -6.80 18.82 8.96
C TYR A 153 -6.07 19.28 10.23
N LYS A 154 -4.74 19.19 10.25
CA LYS A 154 -3.93 19.63 11.39
C LYS A 154 -4.09 21.12 11.66
N GLU A 155 -4.01 21.96 10.63
CA GLU A 155 -4.21 23.41 10.81
C GLU A 155 -5.59 23.71 11.40
N TRP A 156 -6.65 23.09 10.89
CA TRP A 156 -8.01 23.43 11.30
C TRP A 156 -8.42 22.83 12.63
N PHE A 157 -8.08 21.57 12.90
CA PHE A 157 -8.64 20.81 14.03
C PHE A 157 -7.65 20.49 15.13
N VAL A 158 -6.34 20.63 14.88
CA VAL A 158 -5.28 20.46 15.90
C VAL A 158 -4.73 21.81 16.33
N HIS A 159 -4.44 22.69 15.38
CA HIS A 159 -3.95 24.04 15.65
C HIS A 159 -5.07 25.07 15.80
N LEU A 160 -6.34 24.66 15.59
CA LEU A 160 -7.54 25.49 15.72
C LEU A 160 -7.52 26.75 14.82
N ARG A 161 -6.85 26.68 13.67
CA ARG A 161 -6.74 27.73 12.65
C ARG A 161 -7.69 27.49 11.47
N PHE A 162 -8.95 27.23 11.80
CA PHE A 162 -10.02 27.09 10.79
C PHE A 162 -10.50 28.47 10.29
N PRO A 163 -11.23 28.55 9.16
CA PRO A 163 -11.69 29.83 8.63
C PRO A 163 -12.56 30.58 9.64
N GLY A 164 -12.21 31.84 9.91
CA GLY A 164 -12.91 32.68 10.90
C GLY A 164 -12.52 32.44 12.36
N HIS A 165 -11.53 31.58 12.64
CA HIS A 165 -11.08 31.27 14.01
C HIS A 165 -10.67 32.50 14.83
N GLU A 166 -10.20 33.58 14.21
CA GLU A 166 -9.81 34.81 14.92
C GLU A 166 -10.97 35.45 15.71
N HIS A 167 -12.21 35.15 15.30
CA HIS A 167 -13.43 35.70 15.91
C HIS A 167 -14.11 34.70 16.85
N VAL A 168 -13.57 33.49 17.01
CA VAL A 168 -14.16 32.43 17.83
C VAL A 168 -13.40 32.32 19.14
N LYS A 169 -14.12 32.40 20.26
CA LYS A 169 -13.53 32.21 21.58
C LYS A 169 -13.22 30.74 21.80
N ILE A 170 -12.07 30.45 22.37
CA ILE A 170 -11.68 29.10 22.79
C ILE A 170 -11.85 29.03 24.31
N LYS A 171 -12.67 28.08 24.77
CA LYS A 171 -12.90 27.82 26.19
C LYS A 171 -12.46 26.39 26.51
N ASP A 172 -11.58 26.25 27.50
CA ASP A 172 -11.03 24.94 27.93
C ASP A 172 -10.40 24.14 26.77
N GLY A 173 -9.78 24.83 25.81
CA GLY A 173 -9.16 24.23 24.63
C GLY A 173 -10.14 23.84 23.51
N VAL A 174 -11.44 24.15 23.65
CA VAL A 174 -12.49 23.86 22.66
C VAL A 174 -13.05 25.17 22.09
N PRO A 175 -13.10 25.35 20.75
CA PRO A 175 -13.75 26.49 20.14
C PRO A 175 -15.25 26.56 20.43
N GLU A 176 -15.78 27.77 20.61
CA GLU A 176 -17.22 27.99 20.79
C GLU A 176 -18.01 27.45 19.59
N GLY A 177 -19.15 26.81 19.86
CA GLY A 177 -19.99 26.13 18.86
C GLY A 177 -19.56 24.70 18.52
N TRP A 178 -18.44 24.21 19.05
CA TRP A 178 -18.05 22.81 18.97
C TRP A 178 -18.66 22.02 20.14
N THR A 179 -18.98 20.76 19.92
CA THR A 179 -19.71 19.93 20.88
C THR A 179 -18.95 18.66 21.23
N SER A 180 -18.94 18.26 22.50
CA SER A 180 -18.43 16.95 22.91
C SER A 180 -19.37 15.83 22.45
N GLY A 181 -18.79 14.72 22.01
CA GLY A 181 -19.52 13.52 21.61
C GLY A 181 -18.66 12.27 21.75
N VAL A 182 -19.10 11.19 21.13
CA VAL A 182 -18.35 9.93 21.03
C VAL A 182 -18.34 9.43 19.59
N ILE A 183 -17.43 8.53 19.22
CA ILE A 183 -17.39 7.97 17.86
C ILE A 183 -18.75 7.40 17.42
N GLY A 184 -19.46 6.72 18.33
CA GLY A 184 -20.80 6.18 18.05
C GLY A 184 -21.87 7.25 17.72
N SER A 185 -21.62 8.53 18.02
CA SER A 185 -22.50 9.64 17.65
C SER A 185 -22.25 10.17 16.23
N LEU A 186 -21.12 9.79 15.61
CA LEU A 186 -20.75 10.22 14.26
C LEU A 186 -21.52 9.46 13.17
N GLY A 187 -22.08 8.30 13.52
CA GLY A 187 -22.83 7.46 12.60
C GLY A 187 -22.93 6.00 13.05
N GLU A 188 -23.31 5.13 12.12
CA GLU A 188 -23.43 3.70 12.42
C GLU A 188 -22.04 3.05 12.52
N ILE A 189 -21.82 2.28 13.58
CA ILE A 189 -20.61 1.48 13.73
C ILE A 189 -20.90 0.05 13.31
N VAL A 190 -20.14 -0.47 12.35
CA VAL A 190 -20.27 -1.84 11.87
C VAL A 190 -18.94 -2.57 12.08
N THR A 191 -18.94 -3.60 12.92
CA THR A 191 -17.80 -4.52 13.05
C THR A 191 -17.94 -5.63 12.02
N GLY A 192 -16.91 -5.83 11.22
CA GLY A 192 -16.86 -6.85 10.19
C GLY A 192 -16.95 -8.28 10.72
N LYS A 193 -17.06 -9.24 9.82
CA LYS A 193 -17.11 -10.66 10.12
C LYS A 193 -16.58 -11.47 8.92
N THR A 194 -15.90 -12.56 9.22
CA THR A 194 -15.38 -13.50 8.23
C THR A 194 -16.40 -14.63 8.06
N PRO A 195 -16.94 -14.84 6.85
CA PRO A 195 -17.74 -16.02 6.51
C PRO A 195 -16.98 -17.33 6.73
N SER A 196 -17.69 -18.43 6.89
CA SER A 196 -17.05 -19.73 7.14
C SER A 196 -16.13 -20.11 5.98
N LYS A 197 -14.81 -20.18 6.23
CA LYS A 197 -13.82 -20.64 5.23
C LYS A 197 -14.05 -22.08 4.74
N LYS A 198 -14.89 -22.85 5.44
CA LYS A 198 -15.29 -24.19 5.00
C LYS A 198 -16.29 -24.17 3.84
N MET A 199 -17.04 -23.07 3.68
CA MET A 199 -17.94 -22.88 2.55
C MET A 199 -17.23 -22.11 1.46
N VAL A 200 -16.63 -22.84 0.53
CA VAL A 200 -15.91 -22.26 -0.62
C VAL A 200 -16.85 -21.38 -1.45
N SER A 201 -18.14 -21.72 -1.54
CA SER A 201 -19.14 -20.93 -2.28
C SER A 201 -19.34 -19.52 -1.75
N TYR A 202 -18.91 -19.22 -0.52
CA TYR A 202 -19.00 -17.87 0.07
C TYR A 202 -17.92 -16.92 -0.44
N TYR A 203 -16.92 -17.44 -1.12
CA TYR A 203 -15.81 -16.68 -1.67
C TYR A 203 -15.92 -16.70 -3.19
N GLY A 204 -15.81 -15.52 -3.80
CA GLY A 204 -16.11 -15.28 -5.22
C GLY A 204 -15.42 -14.01 -5.68
N ASP A 205 -16.03 -13.30 -6.63
CA ASP A 205 -15.52 -12.04 -7.18
C ASP A 205 -16.55 -10.90 -7.15
N ASP A 206 -17.63 -11.06 -6.38
CA ASP A 206 -18.80 -10.15 -6.42
C ASP A 206 -18.64 -8.94 -5.48
N ILE A 207 -18.33 -9.20 -4.20
CA ILE A 207 -18.27 -8.16 -3.15
C ILE A 207 -16.86 -8.10 -2.53
N PRO A 208 -16.17 -6.96 -2.57
CA PRO A 208 -14.87 -6.79 -1.92
C PRO A 208 -14.89 -7.16 -0.43
N PHE A 209 -13.93 -8.01 -0.04
CA PHE A 209 -13.74 -8.44 1.34
C PHE A 209 -12.47 -7.83 1.94
N ILE A 210 -12.60 -6.63 2.50
CA ILE A 210 -11.48 -5.82 2.95
C ILE A 210 -10.93 -6.37 4.28
N LYS A 211 -9.63 -6.61 4.31
CA LYS A 211 -8.87 -6.98 5.51
C LYS A 211 -7.79 -5.94 5.77
N THR A 212 -7.17 -6.02 6.93
CA THR A 212 -6.11 -5.08 7.33
C THR A 212 -4.97 -4.96 6.31
N PRO A 213 -4.47 -6.05 5.66
CA PRO A 213 -3.45 -5.93 4.60
C PRO A 213 -3.85 -5.01 3.45
N ASP A 214 -5.10 -5.06 2.99
CA ASP A 214 -5.60 -4.24 1.87
C ASP A 214 -5.58 -2.72 2.18
N MET A 215 -5.62 -2.36 3.47
CA MET A 215 -5.62 -0.98 3.95
C MET A 215 -4.20 -0.39 4.07
N HIS A 216 -3.14 -1.20 4.03
CA HIS A 216 -1.78 -0.68 4.24
C HIS A 216 -1.33 0.19 3.07
N GLY A 217 -0.96 1.44 3.36
CA GLY A 217 -0.49 2.39 2.35
C GLY A 217 -1.59 2.93 1.43
N ASN A 218 -2.87 2.62 1.71
CA ASN A 218 -4.00 3.06 0.89
C ASN A 218 -4.96 3.91 1.73
N SER A 219 -5.13 5.19 1.38
CA SER A 219 -6.20 6.02 1.96
C SER A 219 -7.59 5.60 1.48
N VAL A 220 -7.67 5.04 0.26
CA VAL A 220 -8.91 4.52 -0.34
C VAL A 220 -8.62 3.11 -0.90
N VAL A 221 -9.34 2.11 -0.41
CA VAL A 221 -9.27 0.72 -0.87
C VAL A 221 -10.14 0.55 -2.10
N THR A 222 -9.49 0.40 -3.26
CA THR A 222 -10.13 0.18 -4.57
C THR A 222 -10.10 -1.28 -5.01
N LYS A 223 -9.29 -2.11 -4.34
CA LYS A 223 -9.09 -3.52 -4.65
C LYS A 223 -8.81 -4.29 -3.36
N THR A 224 -9.25 -5.54 -3.30
CA THR A 224 -8.95 -6.49 -2.23
C THR A 224 -8.26 -7.74 -2.78
N GLU A 225 -7.51 -8.43 -1.91
CA GLU A 225 -6.91 -9.73 -2.23
C GLU A 225 -7.94 -10.86 -2.33
N GLU A 226 -9.02 -10.78 -1.57
CA GLU A 226 -10.11 -11.76 -1.53
C GLU A 226 -11.44 -11.02 -1.66
N ASN A 227 -12.43 -11.66 -2.29
CA ASN A 227 -13.79 -11.16 -2.38
C ASN A 227 -14.77 -12.23 -1.88
N LEU A 228 -15.96 -11.81 -1.50
CA LEU A 228 -17.09 -12.69 -1.23
C LEU A 228 -17.91 -12.88 -2.50
N SER A 229 -18.59 -14.02 -2.57
CA SER A 229 -19.72 -14.15 -3.48
C SER A 229 -20.95 -13.43 -2.92
N ASP A 230 -21.97 -13.23 -3.75
CA ASP A 230 -23.28 -12.74 -3.30
C ASP A 230 -23.87 -13.61 -2.17
N GLU A 231 -23.69 -14.93 -2.25
CA GLU A 231 -24.14 -15.88 -1.21
C GLU A 231 -23.39 -15.63 0.11
N GLY A 232 -22.07 -15.48 0.03
CA GLY A 232 -21.21 -15.22 1.19
C GLY A 232 -21.55 -13.90 1.87
N ALA A 233 -21.71 -12.83 1.10
CA ALA A 233 -22.10 -11.51 1.59
C ALA A 233 -23.51 -11.53 2.22
N SER A 234 -24.46 -12.20 1.56
CA SER A 234 -25.85 -12.34 2.03
C SER A 234 -25.96 -13.12 3.34
N SER A 235 -25.09 -14.11 3.56
CA SER A 235 -25.02 -14.83 4.84
C SER A 235 -24.72 -13.91 6.04
N GLN A 236 -24.21 -12.71 5.77
CA GLN A 236 -23.85 -11.69 6.75
C GLN A 236 -24.33 -10.30 6.32
N ALA A 237 -25.53 -10.19 5.76
CA ALA A 237 -26.04 -8.95 5.14
C ALA A 237 -25.93 -7.67 6.01
N THR A 238 -26.02 -7.80 7.34
CA THR A 238 -25.83 -6.68 8.29
C THR A 238 -24.40 -6.12 8.36
N LYS A 239 -23.46 -6.72 7.62
CA LYS A 239 -22.04 -6.34 7.56
C LYS A 239 -21.68 -5.59 6.29
N MET A 240 -22.65 -5.36 5.42
CA MET A 240 -22.49 -4.56 4.22
C MET A 240 -22.19 -3.10 4.57
N LEU A 241 -21.18 -2.55 3.92
CA LEU A 241 -20.76 -1.16 4.06
C LEU A 241 -21.04 -0.43 2.75
N PRO A 242 -21.68 0.75 2.78
CA PRO A 242 -21.75 1.61 1.61
C PRO A 242 -20.36 2.17 1.27
N PRO A 243 -20.15 2.66 0.02
CA PRO A 243 -18.96 3.43 -0.33
C PRO A 243 -18.68 4.55 0.68
N ARG A 244 -17.41 4.93 0.85
CA ARG A 244 -16.96 5.98 1.78
C ARG A 244 -17.23 5.68 3.27
N SER A 245 -17.36 4.41 3.65
CA SER A 245 -17.28 4.04 5.08
C SER A 245 -15.83 4.14 5.56
N ILE A 246 -15.63 4.61 6.78
CA ILE A 246 -14.30 4.81 7.39
C ILE A 246 -13.92 3.52 8.10
N LEU A 247 -12.93 2.82 7.58
CA LEU A 247 -12.44 1.54 8.08
C LEU A 247 -11.33 1.80 9.10
N VAL A 248 -11.44 1.25 10.31
CA VAL A 248 -10.41 1.38 11.35
C VAL A 248 -9.99 0.00 11.85
N SER A 249 -8.72 -0.35 11.66
CA SER A 249 -8.14 -1.58 12.19
C SER A 249 -8.01 -1.48 13.72
N CYS A 250 -8.66 -2.40 14.43
CA CYS A 250 -8.81 -2.42 15.88
C CYS A 250 -8.20 -3.67 16.55
N ILE A 251 -7.66 -4.62 15.76
CA ILE A 251 -7.03 -5.86 16.22
C ILE A 251 -5.77 -6.14 15.40
N GLY A 252 -4.68 -6.50 16.06
CA GLY A 252 -3.40 -6.80 15.39
C GLY A 252 -2.63 -5.50 15.09
N THR A 253 -2.57 -5.10 13.82
CA THR A 253 -1.96 -3.80 13.45
C THR A 253 -2.99 -2.70 13.60
N VAL A 254 -3.04 -2.11 14.80
CA VAL A 254 -4.08 -1.17 15.20
C VAL A 254 -3.84 0.23 14.63
N GLY A 255 -4.91 0.97 14.34
CA GLY A 255 -4.83 2.38 13.94
C GLY A 255 -4.47 2.60 12.47
N ILE A 256 -4.63 1.58 11.62
CA ILE A 256 -4.67 1.77 10.16
C ILE A 256 -6.09 2.21 9.79
N VAL A 257 -6.18 3.26 8.99
CA VAL A 257 -7.45 3.87 8.57
C VAL A 257 -7.47 3.96 7.06
N ALA A 258 -8.61 3.62 6.45
CA ALA A 258 -8.85 3.72 5.01
C ALA A 258 -10.34 3.93 4.73
N LEU A 259 -10.67 4.37 3.52
CA LEU A 259 -12.04 4.40 3.00
C LEU A 259 -12.26 3.21 2.04
N ASN A 260 -13.46 2.66 1.96
CA ASN A 260 -13.81 1.75 0.86
C ASN A 260 -14.34 2.54 -0.35
N ALA A 261 -13.84 2.23 -1.55
CA ALA A 261 -14.27 2.87 -2.81
C ALA A 261 -15.67 2.42 -3.26
N SER A 262 -15.96 1.13 -3.09
CA SER A 262 -17.24 0.51 -3.47
C SER A 262 -17.93 -0.10 -2.26
N VAL A 263 -19.16 -0.59 -2.45
CA VAL A 263 -19.81 -1.47 -1.48
C VAL A 263 -18.87 -2.61 -1.11
N ALA A 264 -18.75 -2.92 0.19
CA ALA A 264 -17.79 -3.91 0.69
C ALA A 264 -18.24 -4.56 2.00
N GLN A 265 -17.59 -5.66 2.39
CA GLN A 265 -17.59 -6.19 3.76
C GLN A 265 -16.16 -6.23 4.30
N THR A 266 -16.03 -6.29 5.63
CA THR A 266 -14.71 -6.38 6.29
C THR A 266 -14.63 -7.57 7.24
N ASN A 267 -13.42 -7.96 7.62
CA ASN A 267 -13.20 -9.00 8.64
C ASN A 267 -13.42 -8.47 10.08
N GLN A 268 -13.35 -9.36 11.08
CA GLN A 268 -13.59 -9.01 12.50
C GLN A 268 -12.58 -8.02 13.10
N GLN A 269 -11.47 -7.75 12.42
CA GLN A 269 -10.41 -6.88 12.92
C GLN A 269 -10.73 -5.40 12.67
N ILE A 270 -11.74 -5.11 11.86
CA ILE A 270 -12.07 -3.77 11.40
C ILE A 270 -13.43 -3.34 11.98
N ASN A 271 -13.43 -2.16 12.60
CA ASN A 271 -14.65 -1.41 12.87
C ASN A 271 -14.79 -0.33 11.80
N ALA A 272 -15.93 -0.29 11.12
CA ALA A 272 -16.28 0.75 10.18
C ALA A 272 -17.17 1.80 10.83
N ILE A 273 -16.95 3.07 10.51
CA ILE A 273 -17.86 4.18 10.80
C ILE A 273 -18.56 4.53 9.48
N ILE A 274 -19.89 4.42 9.45
CA ILE A 274 -20.72 4.93 8.36
C ILE A 274 -21.24 6.29 8.82
N PRO A 275 -20.68 7.42 8.34
CA PRO A 275 -21.04 8.74 8.84
C PRO A 275 -22.52 9.03 8.62
N ARG A 276 -23.16 9.68 9.60
CA ARG A 276 -24.58 10.04 9.49
C ARG A 276 -24.89 11.16 8.50
N THR A 277 -23.86 11.91 8.09
CA THR A 277 -23.94 13.02 7.13
C THR A 277 -22.63 13.13 6.37
N ASP A 278 -22.67 13.56 5.11
CA ASP A 278 -21.48 13.73 4.26
C ASP A 278 -20.45 14.71 4.85
N SER A 279 -20.90 15.75 5.56
CA SER A 279 -20.03 16.73 6.20
C SER A 279 -19.12 16.13 7.28
N LEU A 280 -19.55 15.02 7.91
CA LEU A 280 -18.76 14.34 8.93
C LEU A 280 -17.69 13.44 8.34
N LEU A 281 -17.80 13.04 7.06
CA LEU A 281 -16.98 11.99 6.45
C LEU A 281 -15.49 12.27 6.58
N TYR A 282 -14.99 13.32 5.93
CA TYR A 282 -13.55 13.55 5.84
C TYR A 282 -12.96 13.98 7.18
N TRP A 283 -13.68 14.79 7.96
CA TRP A 283 -13.22 15.13 9.32
C TRP A 283 -13.10 13.87 10.19
N SER A 284 -14.08 12.98 10.16
CA SER A 284 -14.07 11.72 10.93
C SER A 284 -12.96 10.79 10.45
N PHE A 285 -12.68 10.76 9.14
CA PHE A 285 -11.58 9.98 8.56
C PHE A 285 -10.23 10.39 9.13
N PHE A 286 -9.87 11.68 9.05
CA PHE A 286 -8.60 12.17 9.60
C PHE A 286 -8.57 12.13 11.13
N MET A 287 -9.71 12.35 11.80
CA MET A 287 -9.81 12.16 13.25
C MET A 287 -9.47 10.72 13.63
N ALA A 288 -9.99 9.73 12.91
CA ALA A 288 -9.66 8.33 13.15
C ALA A 288 -8.16 8.03 12.97
N GLU A 289 -7.48 8.67 12.01
CA GLU A 289 -6.02 8.55 11.87
C GLU A 289 -5.27 9.00 13.14
N THR A 290 -5.77 10.05 13.82
CA THR A 290 -5.16 10.56 15.06
C THR A 290 -5.37 9.65 16.27
N LEU A 291 -6.30 8.69 16.20
CA LEU A 291 -6.59 7.80 17.32
C LEU A 291 -5.52 6.71 17.50
N ARG A 292 -4.63 6.50 16.52
CA ARG A 292 -3.64 5.41 16.58
C ARG A 292 -2.89 5.31 17.92
N PRO A 293 -2.29 6.39 18.49
CA PRO A 293 -1.58 6.30 19.77
C PRO A 293 -2.50 5.90 20.93
N LEU A 294 -3.75 6.38 20.91
CA LEU A 294 -4.75 5.99 21.91
C LEU A 294 -5.11 4.51 21.78
N LEU A 295 -5.35 4.03 20.56
CA LEU A 295 -5.72 2.65 20.31
C LEU A 295 -4.58 1.67 20.66
N GLU A 296 -3.32 2.08 20.48
CA GLU A 296 -2.14 1.36 20.95
C GLU A 296 -2.06 1.32 22.49
N GLY A 297 -2.32 2.46 23.16
CA GLY A 297 -2.24 2.59 24.62
C GLY A 297 -3.39 1.92 25.40
N VAL A 298 -4.62 1.90 24.86
CA VAL A 298 -5.80 1.24 25.46
C VAL A 298 -5.67 -0.29 25.44
N GLY A 299 -4.73 -0.83 24.66
CA GLY A 299 -4.35 -2.24 24.64
C GLY A 299 -3.52 -2.74 25.82
N GLY A 300 -3.28 -1.91 26.85
CA GLY A 300 -2.39 -2.17 27.97
C GLY A 300 -2.40 -3.60 28.53
N GLY A 301 -1.33 -4.34 28.22
CA GLY A 301 -1.01 -5.69 28.69
C GLY A 301 -0.12 -6.43 27.70
N ALA A 302 0.61 -7.47 28.12
CA ALA A 302 1.50 -8.28 27.27
C ALA A 302 0.80 -9.06 26.13
N THR A 303 -0.47 -8.73 25.83
CA THR A 303 -1.39 -9.37 24.90
C THR A 303 -1.88 -8.33 23.91
N MET A 304 -1.92 -8.68 22.62
CA MET A 304 -2.25 -7.75 21.52
C MET A 304 -3.50 -6.88 21.82
N PRO A 305 -3.47 -5.56 21.55
CA PRO A 305 -4.62 -4.68 21.73
C PRO A 305 -5.83 -5.19 20.94
N ASN A 306 -6.96 -5.39 21.62
CA ASN A 306 -8.23 -5.74 20.98
C ASN A 306 -9.30 -4.74 21.42
N ILE A 307 -9.71 -3.87 20.50
CA ILE A 307 -10.73 -2.86 20.73
C ILE A 307 -12.03 -3.31 20.08
N ASN A 308 -12.95 -3.81 20.90
CA ASN A 308 -14.27 -4.22 20.45
C ASN A 308 -15.15 -3.02 20.08
N LYS A 309 -16.28 -3.30 19.42
CA LYS A 309 -17.28 -2.31 18.98
C LYS A 309 -17.65 -1.31 20.09
N SER A 310 -18.02 -1.81 21.26
CA SER A 310 -18.51 -0.96 22.36
C SER A 310 -17.45 0.01 22.87
N LYS A 311 -16.19 -0.46 23.03
CA LYS A 311 -15.06 0.40 23.42
C LYS A 311 -14.77 1.44 22.34
N PHE A 312 -14.75 1.02 21.07
CA PHE A 312 -14.54 1.91 19.93
C PHE A 312 -15.62 3.01 19.86
N SER A 313 -16.90 2.63 19.95
CA SER A 313 -18.02 3.56 19.93
C SER A 313 -18.01 4.58 21.08
N ALA A 314 -17.43 4.22 22.23
CA ALA A 314 -17.39 5.05 23.43
C ALA A 314 -16.21 6.03 23.47
N ILE A 315 -15.29 6.00 22.50
CA ILE A 315 -14.15 6.92 22.45
C ILE A 315 -14.68 8.37 22.35
N PRO A 316 -14.31 9.26 23.29
CA PRO A 316 -14.72 10.67 23.27
C PRO A 316 -14.11 11.42 22.09
N VAL A 317 -14.88 12.33 21.49
CA VAL A 317 -14.45 13.22 20.41
C VAL A 317 -15.03 14.62 20.60
N VAL A 318 -14.36 15.63 20.04
CA VAL A 318 -14.87 16.99 19.94
C VAL A 318 -15.31 17.23 18.51
N ILE A 319 -16.59 17.48 18.30
CA ILE A 319 -17.22 17.61 16.99
C ILE A 319 -17.27 19.10 16.62
N PRO A 320 -16.65 19.52 15.50
CA PRO A 320 -16.74 20.89 15.01
C PRO A 320 -18.15 21.31 14.63
N SER A 321 -18.38 22.62 14.56
CA SER A 321 -19.65 23.15 14.05
C SER A 321 -19.91 22.69 12.61
N GLN A 322 -21.19 22.54 12.25
CA GLN A 322 -21.62 22.09 10.93
C GLN A 322 -21.00 22.90 9.78
N GLN A 323 -20.95 24.22 9.93
CA GLN A 323 -20.36 25.12 8.92
C GLN A 323 -18.89 24.80 8.63
N ILE A 324 -18.09 24.51 9.67
CA ILE A 324 -16.67 24.17 9.51
C ILE A 324 -16.50 22.78 8.90
N LEU A 325 -17.37 21.83 9.27
CA LEU A 325 -17.41 20.51 8.65
C LEU A 325 -17.70 20.58 7.15
N ASP A 326 -18.67 21.40 6.74
CA ASP A 326 -19.04 21.59 5.32
C ASP A 326 -17.90 22.22 4.52
N GLN A 327 -17.25 23.26 5.07
CA GLN A 327 -16.11 23.90 4.42
C GLN A 327 -14.92 22.96 4.28
N PHE A 328 -14.62 22.18 5.34
CA PHE A 328 -13.53 21.22 5.31
C PHE A 328 -13.80 20.11 4.31
N SER A 329 -15.02 19.57 4.31
CA SER A 329 -15.45 18.54 3.37
C SER A 329 -15.29 19.02 1.92
N SER A 330 -15.77 20.23 1.62
CA SER A 330 -15.65 20.83 0.29
C SER A 330 -14.20 21.04 -0.16
N ALA A 331 -13.29 21.37 0.77
CA ALA A 331 -11.88 21.56 0.47
C ALA A 331 -11.13 20.25 0.23
N VAL A 332 -11.53 19.16 0.88
CA VAL A 332 -10.79 17.89 0.86
C VAL A 332 -11.37 16.86 -0.10
N ALA A 333 -12.67 16.89 -0.36
CA ALA A 333 -13.32 15.93 -1.26
C ALA A 333 -12.60 15.77 -2.62
N PRO A 334 -12.21 16.86 -3.32
CA PRO A 334 -11.52 16.73 -4.61
C PRO A 334 -10.18 16.00 -4.51
N ASN A 335 -9.45 16.17 -3.40
CA ASN A 335 -8.18 15.48 -3.19
C ASN A 335 -8.39 13.99 -3.03
N ILE A 336 -9.39 13.58 -2.24
CA ILE A 336 -9.71 12.17 -2.00
C ILE A 336 -10.24 11.50 -3.27
N ASP A 337 -11.11 12.17 -4.01
CA ASP A 337 -11.61 11.67 -5.29
C ASP A 337 -10.47 11.49 -6.31
N GLN A 338 -9.53 12.44 -6.36
CA GLN A 338 -8.36 12.32 -7.22
C GLN A 338 -7.41 11.20 -6.77
N ILE A 339 -7.23 11.00 -5.46
CA ILE A 339 -6.45 9.86 -4.92
C ILE A 339 -7.05 8.54 -5.41
N GLU A 340 -8.36 8.36 -5.27
CA GLU A 340 -9.04 7.15 -5.72
C GLU A 340 -8.86 6.91 -7.23
N GLN A 341 -9.08 7.94 -8.05
CA GLN A 341 -8.90 7.85 -9.50
C GLN A 341 -7.47 7.47 -9.88
N LEU A 342 -6.46 8.09 -9.26
CA LEU A 342 -5.06 7.77 -9.51
C LEU A 342 -4.71 6.34 -9.09
N THR A 343 -5.28 5.86 -7.98
CA THR A 343 -5.11 4.46 -7.55
C THR A 343 -5.70 3.49 -8.57
N VAL A 344 -6.91 3.74 -9.06
CA VAL A 344 -7.55 2.93 -10.12
C VAL A 344 -6.72 2.95 -11.41
N ILE A 345 -6.25 4.12 -11.85
CA ILE A 345 -5.40 4.26 -13.04
C ILE A 345 -4.10 3.48 -12.86
N ASN A 346 -3.46 3.56 -11.70
CA ASN A 346 -2.23 2.80 -11.43
C ASN A 346 -2.44 1.29 -11.53
N ASP A 347 -3.56 0.79 -11.01
CA ASP A 347 -3.92 -0.63 -11.14
C ASP A 347 -4.12 -1.03 -12.61
N GLN A 348 -4.77 -0.18 -13.41
CA GLN A 348 -4.98 -0.43 -14.84
C GLN A 348 -3.65 -0.39 -15.63
N LEU A 349 -2.79 0.58 -15.34
CA LEU A 349 -1.46 0.71 -15.95
C LEU A 349 -0.59 -0.51 -15.62
N ALA A 350 -0.58 -0.95 -14.36
CA ALA A 350 0.16 -2.13 -13.94
C ALA A 350 -0.34 -3.38 -14.68
N ARG A 351 -1.65 -3.60 -14.76
CA ARG A 351 -2.24 -4.73 -15.52
C ARG A 351 -1.87 -4.65 -17.01
N ALA A 352 -1.98 -3.49 -17.64
CA ALA A 352 -1.66 -3.30 -19.05
C ALA A 352 -0.17 -3.59 -19.32
N ARG A 353 0.72 -3.07 -18.47
CA ARG A 353 2.16 -3.34 -18.52
C ARG A 353 2.45 -4.83 -18.39
N ASP A 354 1.86 -5.50 -17.40
CA ASP A 354 2.12 -6.91 -17.11
C ASP A 354 1.58 -7.85 -18.20
N LEU A 355 0.53 -7.45 -18.92
CA LEU A 355 0.03 -8.15 -20.10
C LEU A 355 0.87 -7.91 -21.36
N LEU A 356 1.42 -6.70 -21.50
CA LEU A 356 2.18 -6.29 -22.69
C LEU A 356 3.62 -6.81 -22.65
N LEU A 357 4.28 -6.77 -21.49
CA LEU A 357 5.68 -7.13 -21.32
C LEU A 357 6.03 -8.52 -21.88
N PRO A 358 5.30 -9.61 -21.57
CA PRO A 358 5.61 -10.92 -22.12
C PRO A 358 5.45 -10.97 -23.65
N ARG A 359 4.47 -10.25 -24.21
CA ARG A 359 4.17 -10.24 -25.65
C ARG A 359 5.22 -9.47 -26.46
N LEU A 360 5.79 -8.41 -25.89
CA LEU A 360 6.89 -7.68 -26.49
C LEU A 360 8.18 -8.50 -26.49
N MET A 361 8.51 -9.14 -25.36
CA MET A 361 9.77 -9.86 -25.22
C MET A 361 9.80 -11.22 -25.94
N ASN A 362 8.65 -11.87 -26.15
CA ASN A 362 8.57 -13.10 -26.96
C ASN A 362 8.30 -12.83 -28.46
N GLY A 363 8.30 -11.56 -28.89
CA GLY A 363 8.14 -11.18 -30.29
C GLY A 363 6.73 -11.37 -30.86
N LYS A 364 5.71 -11.65 -30.03
CA LYS A 364 4.30 -11.70 -30.47
C LYS A 364 3.78 -10.32 -30.90
N ILE A 365 4.41 -9.25 -30.41
CA ILE A 365 4.16 -7.86 -30.82
C ILE A 365 5.51 -7.28 -31.26
N ILE A 366 5.52 -6.65 -32.43
CA ILE A 366 6.71 -6.02 -33.02
C ILE A 366 6.53 -4.49 -32.89
N ILE A 367 7.58 -3.80 -32.45
CA ILE A 367 7.62 -2.34 -32.22
C ILE A 367 8.83 -1.68 -32.88
#